data_AF-T1B5B0-F1
#
_entry.id   AF-T1B5B0-F1
#
_cell.length_a   1.000
_cell.length_b   1.000
_cell.length_c   1.000
_cell.angle_alpha   90.00
_cell.angle_beta   90.00
_cell.angle_gamma   90.00
#
_symmetry.space_group_name_H-M   'P 1'
#
loop_
_entity.id
_entity.type
_entity.pdbx_description
1 polymer ?
#
loop_
_entity_poly.entity_id
_entity_poly.type
_entity_poly.pdbx_seq_one_letter_code
_entity_poly.pdbx_strand_id
1 'polypeptide(L)'
;MVNRKLGAKRHLHAAAKHDNKSRDYAIAALVVLEFIVIYISYIATALGIVGQWALALLSLFAVGTIIKRIGKFPGWNFFYMVGSKHGIKTIDNISKKNDGFWSTMPLWGMVMGFGIVTYPLLKGKVSKKVYAFGLVSLALILLFVLPYLSIALQFLHIPNLNSAIANGAVAHSAGIDYEGIAFDITSIIFGFAGFVIVAILYSAANFIAIALTHPAAPIAALGGQVPGVYPVIPGLDMPLVAGICALAILLIVHEFSHGVLARKAKVKLKSVGLLLVGVIPMGAFVEPDEKEVEKLDKLAQTKIFAAGISANFILIVVFFALMLFTIVFLLPLIEVNEGVYVTSTV
;
A
#
# COMPACT_ATOMS: atom_id res chain seq x y z
N MET A 1 48.85 34.96 8.49
CA MET A 1 48.60 33.65 7.83
C MET A 1 47.26 32.99 8.24
N VAL A 2 46.81 33.14 9.49
CA VAL A 2 45.55 32.56 10.02
C VAL A 2 44.27 33.18 9.41
N ASN A 3 44.22 34.50 9.21
CA ASN A 3 43.04 35.17 8.61
C ASN A 3 42.77 34.82 7.14
N ARG A 4 43.79 34.54 6.32
CA ARG A 4 43.61 34.07 4.92
C ARG A 4 42.99 32.67 4.85
N LYS A 5 43.36 31.76 5.77
CA LYS A 5 42.78 30.40 5.85
C LYS A 5 41.32 30.40 6.32
N LEU A 6 40.95 31.32 7.22
CA LEU A 6 39.56 31.50 7.68
C LEU A 6 38.65 32.13 6.61
N GLY A 7 39.15 33.12 5.86
CA GLY A 7 38.44 33.69 4.71
C GLY A 7 38.19 32.67 3.61
N ALA A 8 39.23 31.91 3.22
CA ALA A 8 39.11 30.86 2.21
C ALA A 8 38.09 29.76 2.60
N LYS A 9 38.07 29.32 3.88
CA LYS A 9 37.05 28.38 4.37
C LYS A 9 35.63 28.96 4.31
N ARG A 10 35.45 30.25 4.65
CA ARG A 10 34.13 30.92 4.54
C ARG A 10 33.65 31.05 3.09
N HIS A 11 34.54 31.41 2.16
CA HIS A 11 34.20 31.50 0.74
C HIS A 11 33.88 30.13 0.12
N LEU A 12 34.64 29.08 0.45
CA LEU A 12 34.35 27.70 0.02
C LEU A 12 33.01 27.20 0.57
N HIS A 13 32.69 27.51 1.82
CA HIS A 13 31.44 27.11 2.46
C HIS A 13 30.22 27.89 1.91
N ALA A 14 30.40 29.15 1.51
CA ALA A 14 29.39 29.95 0.84
C ALA A 14 29.15 29.49 -0.60
N ALA A 15 30.22 29.16 -1.35
CA ALA A 15 30.14 28.62 -2.70
C ALA A 15 29.46 27.24 -2.73
N ALA A 16 29.82 26.33 -1.82
CA ALA A 16 29.17 25.03 -1.70
C ALA A 16 27.67 25.13 -1.31
N LYS A 17 27.31 26.11 -0.48
CA LYS A 17 25.91 26.37 -0.12
C LYS A 17 25.11 26.98 -1.28
N HIS A 18 25.72 27.83 -2.08
CA HIS A 18 25.12 28.41 -3.29
C HIS A 18 24.90 27.35 -4.37
N ASP A 19 25.88 26.47 -4.59
CA ASP A 19 25.80 25.34 -5.53
C ASP A 19 24.66 24.37 -5.15
N ASN A 20 24.55 24.05 -3.85
CA ASN A 20 23.46 23.21 -3.33
C ASN A 20 22.08 23.85 -3.57
N LYS A 21 21.95 25.17 -3.36
CA LYS A 21 20.68 25.89 -3.55
C LYS A 21 20.27 25.99 -5.01
N SER A 22 21.23 26.24 -5.92
CA SER A 22 20.99 26.26 -7.36
C SER A 22 20.53 24.89 -7.87
N ARG A 23 21.13 23.81 -7.37
CA ARG A 23 20.73 22.44 -7.68
C ARG A 23 19.31 22.15 -7.22
N ASP A 24 18.97 22.52 -5.98
CA ASP A 24 17.65 22.26 -5.43
C ASP A 24 16.55 23.02 -6.20
N TYR A 25 16.84 24.27 -6.64
CA TYR A 25 15.94 25.01 -7.54
C TYR A 25 15.79 24.35 -8.92
N ALA A 26 16.86 23.82 -9.51
CA ALA A 26 16.79 23.12 -10.79
C ALA A 26 15.93 21.85 -10.69
N ILE A 27 16.08 21.08 -9.61
CA ILE A 27 15.24 19.90 -9.35
C ILE A 27 13.78 20.33 -9.18
N ALA A 28 13.50 21.37 -8.39
CA ALA A 28 12.13 21.86 -8.21
C ALA A 28 11.49 22.31 -9.54
N ALA A 29 12.24 23.01 -10.38
CA ALA A 29 11.78 23.43 -11.70
C ALA A 29 11.46 22.22 -12.61
N LEU A 30 12.31 21.19 -12.61
CA LEU A 30 12.07 19.95 -13.36
C LEU A 30 10.82 19.21 -12.86
N VAL A 31 10.58 19.20 -11.54
CA VAL A 31 9.37 18.59 -10.97
C VAL A 31 8.11 19.32 -11.44
N VAL A 32 8.11 20.65 -11.37
CA VAL A 32 6.97 21.46 -11.84
C VAL A 32 6.74 21.27 -13.34
N LEU A 33 7.82 21.29 -14.13
CA LEU A 33 7.75 21.03 -15.57
C LEU A 33 7.14 19.67 -15.89
N GLU A 34 7.54 18.62 -15.16
CA GLU A 34 7.00 17.27 -15.36
C GLU A 34 5.50 17.20 -15.07
N PHE A 35 5.02 17.82 -13.99
CA PHE A 35 3.58 17.87 -13.72
C PHE A 35 2.81 18.62 -14.82
N ILE A 36 3.38 19.69 -15.39
CA ILE A 36 2.80 20.39 -16.54
C ILE A 36 2.75 19.47 -17.77
N VAL A 37 3.83 18.73 -18.06
CA VAL A 37 3.90 17.81 -19.20
C VAL A 37 2.88 16.67 -19.04
N ILE A 38 2.77 16.08 -17.84
CA ILE A 38 1.76 15.05 -17.55
C ILE A 38 0.34 15.61 -17.75
N TYR A 39 0.07 16.82 -17.25
CA TYR A 39 -1.24 17.46 -17.42
C TYR A 39 -1.57 17.75 -18.89
N ILE A 40 -0.61 18.30 -19.64
CA ILE A 40 -0.76 18.55 -21.09
C ILE A 40 -0.99 17.23 -21.84
N SER A 41 -0.23 16.18 -21.48
CA SER A 41 -0.40 14.84 -22.06
C SER A 41 -1.81 14.29 -21.81
N TYR A 42 -2.33 14.48 -20.61
CA TYR A 42 -3.68 14.04 -20.23
C TYR A 42 -4.79 14.74 -21.05
N ILE A 43 -4.67 16.05 -21.28
CA ILE A 43 -5.68 16.81 -22.07
C ILE A 43 -5.48 16.72 -23.59
N ALA A 44 -4.36 16.21 -24.06
CA ALA A 44 -4.05 16.08 -25.49
C ALA A 44 -4.83 14.93 -26.14
N THR A 45 -6.13 15.11 -26.36
CA THR A 45 -7.03 14.09 -26.91
C THR A 45 -6.64 13.61 -28.32
N ALA A 46 -5.94 14.46 -29.09
CA ALA A 46 -5.44 14.14 -30.43
C ALA A 46 -4.42 12.98 -30.47
N LEU A 47 -3.76 12.66 -29.35
CA LEU A 47 -2.78 11.56 -29.27
C LEU A 47 -3.43 10.19 -29.10
N GLY A 48 -4.73 10.13 -28.76
CA GLY A 48 -5.39 8.93 -28.27
C GLY A 48 -4.79 8.44 -26.95
N ILE A 49 -5.51 7.57 -26.22
CA ILE A 49 -5.10 7.11 -24.87
C ILE A 49 -3.66 6.57 -24.90
N VAL A 50 -3.33 5.68 -25.83
CA VAL A 50 -1.99 5.08 -25.95
C VAL A 50 -0.90 6.16 -26.12
N GLY A 51 -1.13 7.17 -26.94
CA GLY A 51 -0.17 8.26 -27.15
C GLY A 51 0.01 9.15 -25.92
N GLN A 52 -1.08 9.42 -25.18
CA GLN A 52 -1.03 10.16 -23.91
C GLN A 52 -0.18 9.43 -22.87
N TRP A 53 -0.40 8.12 -22.70
CA TRP A 53 0.39 7.28 -21.79
C TRP A 53 1.85 7.18 -22.22
N ALA A 54 2.12 6.98 -23.51
CA ALA A 54 3.48 6.92 -24.03
C ALA A 54 4.25 8.22 -23.76
N LEU A 55 3.62 9.38 -24.00
CA LEU A 55 4.23 10.69 -23.75
C LEU A 55 4.50 10.91 -22.25
N ALA A 56 3.54 10.58 -21.38
CA ALA A 56 3.70 10.68 -19.94
C ALA A 56 4.83 9.76 -19.42
N LEU A 57 4.92 8.52 -19.90
CA LEU A 57 5.97 7.59 -19.46
C LEU A 57 7.36 8.00 -19.98
N LEU A 58 7.45 8.47 -21.22
CA LEU A 58 8.72 8.93 -21.81
C LEU A 58 9.25 10.19 -21.13
N SER A 59 8.38 11.16 -20.83
CA SER A 59 8.74 12.36 -20.08
C SER A 59 9.21 12.00 -18.66
N LEU A 60 8.45 11.14 -17.97
CA LEU A 60 8.77 10.69 -16.63
C LEU A 60 10.11 9.93 -16.56
N PHE A 61 10.40 9.11 -17.58
CA PHE A 61 11.70 8.47 -17.74
C PHE A 61 12.83 9.49 -17.93
N ALA A 62 12.65 10.44 -18.84
CA ALA A 62 13.67 11.43 -19.19
C ALA A 62 13.95 12.38 -18.01
N VAL A 63 12.92 13.03 -17.48
CA VAL A 63 13.04 13.98 -16.37
C VAL A 63 13.50 13.27 -15.10
N GLY A 64 13.00 12.07 -14.82
CA GLY A 64 13.47 11.25 -13.70
C GLY A 64 14.97 10.96 -13.75
N THR A 65 15.46 10.57 -14.92
CA THR A 65 16.89 10.30 -15.12
C THR A 65 17.74 11.56 -14.93
N ILE A 66 17.25 12.72 -15.36
CA ILE A 66 17.92 14.02 -15.17
C ILE A 66 17.95 14.40 -13.69
N ILE A 67 16.80 14.35 -12.99
CA ILE A 67 16.69 14.66 -11.56
C ILE A 67 17.63 13.78 -10.75
N LYS A 68 17.65 12.47 -11.00
CA LYS A 68 18.57 11.55 -10.32
C LYS A 68 20.03 11.99 -10.50
N ARG A 69 20.46 12.29 -11.73
CA ARG A 69 21.85 12.68 -12.02
C ARG A 69 22.23 14.00 -11.35
N ILE A 70 21.36 15.00 -11.42
CA ILE A 70 21.57 16.31 -10.79
C ILE A 70 21.62 16.15 -9.27
N GLY A 71 20.65 15.45 -8.68
CA GLY A 71 20.54 15.22 -7.24
C GLY A 71 21.56 14.22 -6.66
N LYS A 72 22.26 13.47 -7.52
CA LYS A 72 23.16 12.36 -7.14
C LYS A 72 22.46 11.32 -6.24
N PHE A 73 21.18 11.08 -6.50
CA PHE A 73 20.38 10.14 -5.72
C PHE A 73 20.73 8.68 -6.09
N PRO A 74 20.84 7.77 -5.09
CA PRO A 74 21.02 6.36 -5.35
C PRO A 74 19.78 5.76 -6.02
N GLY A 75 19.97 4.83 -6.95
CA GLY A 75 18.89 4.18 -7.68
C GLY A 75 19.28 3.76 -9.10
N TRP A 76 18.30 3.36 -9.92
CA TRP A 76 18.49 2.87 -11.28
C TRP A 76 17.66 3.68 -12.28
N ASN A 77 18.30 4.29 -13.27
CA ASN A 77 17.65 5.16 -14.27
C ASN A 77 16.74 6.22 -13.65
N PHE A 78 15.44 6.17 -13.91
CA PHE A 78 14.41 7.09 -13.42
C PHE A 78 13.83 6.67 -12.06
N PHE A 79 14.25 5.52 -11.52
CA PHE A 79 13.98 5.12 -10.14
C PHE A 79 15.10 5.63 -9.23
N TYR A 80 14.75 6.40 -8.20
CA TYR A 80 15.73 6.89 -7.25
C TYR A 80 15.16 7.11 -5.85
N MET A 81 16.05 7.05 -4.87
CA MET A 81 15.71 7.18 -3.45
C MET A 81 16.12 8.55 -2.94
N VAL A 82 15.16 9.27 -2.37
CA VAL A 82 15.41 10.52 -1.66
C VAL A 82 15.34 10.22 -0.16
N GLY A 83 16.51 9.94 0.42
CA GLY A 83 16.67 9.59 1.82
C GLY A 83 17.21 10.73 2.67
N SER A 84 16.85 10.72 3.96
CA SER A 84 17.42 11.61 4.96
C SER A 84 17.62 10.89 6.30
N LYS A 85 18.37 11.51 7.21
CA LYS A 85 18.43 11.08 8.62
C LYS A 85 17.33 11.72 9.48
N HIS A 86 16.54 12.63 8.90
CA HIS A 86 15.42 13.26 9.60
C HIS A 86 14.31 12.22 9.79
N GLY A 87 13.81 12.10 11.03
CA GLY A 87 12.83 11.07 11.41
C GLY A 87 13.42 9.87 12.15
N ILE A 88 14.71 9.55 11.99
CA ILE A 88 15.36 8.43 12.71
C ILE A 88 15.28 8.62 14.23
N LYS A 89 15.45 9.86 14.72
CA LYS A 89 15.32 10.17 16.16
C LYS A 89 13.89 9.94 16.67
N THR A 90 12.89 10.25 15.85
CA THR A 90 11.48 10.01 16.18
C THR A 90 11.20 8.51 16.29
N ILE A 91 11.71 7.72 15.32
CA ILE A 91 11.65 6.26 15.35
C ILE A 91 12.32 5.70 16.61
N ASP A 92 13.54 6.17 16.94
CA ASP A 92 14.28 5.74 18.13
C ASP A 92 13.58 6.09 19.45
N ASN A 93 12.89 7.23 19.50
CA ASN A 93 12.10 7.60 20.67
C ASN A 93 10.85 6.73 20.81
N ILE A 94 10.17 6.44 19.70
CA ILE A 94 8.96 5.62 19.69
C ILE A 94 9.28 4.15 19.96
N SER A 95 10.43 3.64 19.49
CA SER A 95 10.84 2.25 19.76
C SER A 95 11.11 1.95 21.22
N LYS A 96 11.33 2.99 22.05
CA LYS A 96 11.50 2.87 23.50
C LYS A 96 10.18 2.97 24.26
N LYS A 97 9.09 3.40 23.60
CA LYS A 97 7.76 3.51 24.20
C LYS A 97 6.99 2.21 23.99
N ASN A 98 6.22 1.79 24.99
CA ASN A 98 5.31 0.64 24.92
C ASN A 98 5.98 -0.65 24.40
N ASP A 99 6.93 -1.16 25.20
CA ASP A 99 7.73 -2.34 24.84
C ASP A 99 6.85 -3.57 24.53
N GLY A 100 5.79 -3.74 25.32
CA GLY A 100 4.80 -4.80 25.17
C GLY A 100 4.20 -4.80 23.76
N PHE A 101 3.61 -3.68 23.34
CA PHE A 101 3.01 -3.55 22.01
C PHE A 101 3.99 -3.91 20.89
N TRP A 102 5.17 -3.28 20.84
CA TRP A 102 6.12 -3.54 19.75
C TRP A 102 6.67 -4.96 19.74
N SER A 103 6.73 -5.63 20.89
CA SER A 103 7.23 -7.01 20.96
C SER A 103 6.20 -8.07 20.53
N THR A 104 4.90 -7.76 20.67
CA THR A 104 3.78 -8.67 20.40
C THR A 104 3.14 -8.42 19.04
N MET A 105 3.08 -7.17 18.59
CA MET A 105 2.41 -6.77 17.34
C MET A 105 2.93 -7.52 16.10
N PRO A 106 4.25 -7.73 15.89
CA PRO A 106 4.73 -8.55 14.77
C PRO A 106 4.36 -10.02 14.88
N LEU A 107 4.27 -10.56 16.10
CA LEU A 107 3.85 -11.95 16.32
C LEU A 107 2.35 -12.11 16.05
N TRP A 108 1.54 -11.15 16.49
CA TRP A 108 0.12 -11.11 16.18
C TRP A 108 -0.12 -11.01 14.66
N GLY A 109 0.57 -10.11 13.95
CA GLY A 109 0.39 -9.99 12.51
C GLY A 109 0.90 -11.20 11.73
N MET A 110 1.88 -11.95 12.24
CA MET A 110 2.19 -13.27 11.67
C MET A 110 1.06 -14.27 11.85
N VAL A 111 0.35 -14.28 12.99
CA VAL A 111 -0.83 -15.13 13.19
C VAL A 111 -1.96 -14.72 12.25
N MET A 112 -2.15 -13.42 12.02
CA MET A 112 -3.09 -12.93 11.01
C MET A 112 -2.67 -13.37 9.58
N GLY A 113 -1.38 -13.31 9.29
CA GLY A 113 -0.82 -13.64 7.98
C GLY A 113 -0.80 -15.13 7.66
N PHE A 114 -0.49 -16.00 8.63
CA PHE A 114 -0.29 -17.44 8.44
C PHE A 114 -1.25 -18.34 9.24
N GLY A 115 -2.20 -17.77 9.99
CA GLY A 115 -3.24 -18.51 10.69
C GLY A 115 -2.67 -19.51 11.71
N ILE A 116 -3.27 -20.69 11.78
CA ILE A 116 -2.86 -21.79 12.67
C ILE A 116 -1.42 -22.24 12.39
N VAL A 117 -0.99 -22.21 11.12
CA VAL A 117 0.36 -22.65 10.70
C VAL A 117 1.48 -21.80 11.33
N THR A 118 1.17 -20.62 11.85
CA THR A 118 2.13 -19.76 12.55
C THR A 118 2.83 -20.46 13.73
N TYR A 119 2.09 -21.28 14.50
CA TYR A 119 2.64 -21.92 15.70
C TYR A 119 3.77 -22.92 15.36
N PRO A 120 3.58 -23.88 14.44
CA PRO A 120 4.67 -24.73 13.99
C PRO A 120 5.76 -23.97 13.22
N LEU A 121 5.40 -22.97 12.40
CA LEU A 121 6.36 -22.14 11.64
C LEU A 121 7.39 -21.48 12.55
N LEU A 122 6.93 -20.96 13.70
CA LEU A 122 7.79 -20.29 14.68
C LEU A 122 8.27 -21.23 15.79
N LYS A 123 8.09 -22.55 15.63
CA LYS A 123 8.50 -23.57 16.60
C LYS A 123 8.01 -23.28 18.03
N GLY A 124 6.77 -22.79 18.16
CA GLY A 124 6.17 -22.45 19.45
C GLY A 124 6.74 -21.20 20.14
N LYS A 125 7.55 -20.38 19.46
CA LYS A 125 8.11 -19.13 20.02
C LYS A 125 7.08 -18.00 20.19
N VAL A 126 5.82 -18.22 19.80
CA VAL A 126 4.71 -17.29 20.03
C VAL A 126 3.99 -17.67 21.33
N SER A 127 3.76 -16.68 22.19
CA SER A 127 3.00 -16.91 23.42
C SER A 127 1.57 -17.35 23.12
N LYS A 128 1.03 -18.29 23.92
CA LYS A 128 -0.36 -18.80 23.75
C LYS A 128 -1.41 -17.68 23.74
N LYS A 129 -1.22 -16.63 24.55
CA LYS A 129 -2.12 -15.47 24.61
C LYS A 129 -2.15 -14.70 23.29
N VAL A 130 -0.99 -14.38 22.74
CA VAL A 130 -0.88 -13.65 21.46
C VAL A 130 -1.39 -14.51 20.30
N TYR A 131 -1.10 -15.82 20.34
CA TYR A 131 -1.59 -16.75 19.34
C TYR A 131 -3.11 -16.86 19.33
N ALA A 132 -3.73 -17.08 20.50
CA ALA A 132 -5.19 -17.12 20.63
C ALA A 132 -5.83 -15.78 20.22
N PHE A 133 -5.26 -14.66 20.67
CA PHE A 133 -5.73 -13.33 20.28
C PHE A 133 -5.64 -13.09 18.77
N GLY A 134 -4.56 -13.53 18.12
CA GLY A 134 -4.41 -13.46 16.67
C GLY A 134 -5.45 -14.29 15.91
N LEU A 135 -5.72 -15.53 16.33
CA LEU A 135 -6.75 -16.37 15.69
C LEU A 135 -8.16 -15.81 15.88
N VAL A 136 -8.47 -15.28 17.07
CA VAL A 136 -9.75 -14.59 17.32
C VAL A 136 -9.85 -13.34 16.46
N SER A 137 -8.78 -12.54 16.38
CA SER A 137 -8.75 -11.35 15.51
C SER A 137 -8.98 -11.72 14.05
N LEU A 138 -8.35 -12.80 13.58
CA LEU A 138 -8.51 -13.31 12.23
C LEU A 138 -9.96 -13.73 11.97
N ALA A 139 -10.55 -14.54 12.85
CA ALA A 139 -11.95 -14.95 12.75
C ALA A 139 -12.91 -13.73 12.73
N LEU A 140 -12.65 -12.71 13.54
CA LEU A 140 -13.43 -11.47 13.53
C LEU A 140 -13.28 -10.68 12.23
N ILE A 141 -12.07 -10.63 11.65
CA ILE A 141 -11.87 -10.00 10.33
C ILE A 141 -12.61 -10.78 9.24
N LEU A 142 -12.58 -12.11 9.26
CA LEU A 142 -13.32 -12.94 8.31
C LEU A 142 -14.84 -12.74 8.46
N LEU A 143 -15.35 -12.61 9.69
CA LEU A 143 -16.79 -12.45 9.94
C LEU A 143 -17.30 -11.04 9.64
N PHE A 144 -16.53 -10.01 10.00
CA PHE A 144 -17.01 -8.63 9.99
C PHE A 144 -16.38 -7.75 8.93
N VAL A 145 -15.19 -8.06 8.42
CA VAL A 145 -14.52 -7.20 7.44
C VAL A 145 -14.70 -7.73 6.03
N LEU A 146 -14.36 -9.00 5.78
CA LEU A 146 -14.38 -9.56 4.43
C LEU A 146 -15.76 -9.56 3.75
N PRO A 147 -16.88 -9.89 4.43
CA PRO A 147 -18.21 -9.89 3.78
C PRO A 147 -18.61 -8.48 3.34
N TYR A 148 -18.20 -7.48 4.12
CA TYR A 148 -18.45 -6.06 3.87
C TYR A 148 -17.37 -5.41 3.00
N LEU A 149 -16.34 -6.15 2.59
CA LEU A 149 -15.34 -5.65 1.66
C LEU A 149 -15.99 -5.30 0.32
N SER A 150 -17.01 -6.06 -0.10
CA SER A 150 -17.84 -5.74 -1.27
C SER A 150 -18.44 -4.33 -1.21
N ILE A 151 -18.91 -3.89 -0.03
CA ILE A 151 -19.43 -2.54 0.20
C ILE A 151 -18.29 -1.51 0.17
N ALA A 152 -17.16 -1.81 0.81
CA ALA A 152 -15.99 -0.93 0.75
C ALA A 152 -15.48 -0.75 -0.70
N LEU A 153 -15.58 -1.79 -1.52
CA LEU A 153 -15.23 -1.72 -2.93
C LEU A 153 -16.23 -0.93 -3.77
N GLN A 154 -17.49 -0.72 -3.34
CA GLN A 154 -18.42 0.18 -4.06
C GLN A 154 -17.97 1.64 -4.03
N PHE A 155 -17.22 2.03 -2.99
CA PHE A 155 -16.60 3.36 -2.90
C PHE A 155 -15.35 3.49 -3.77
N LEU A 156 -14.83 2.37 -4.29
CA LEU A 156 -13.85 2.34 -5.36
C LEU A 156 -14.62 2.37 -6.68
N HIS A 157 -14.49 3.46 -7.44
CA HIS A 157 -15.06 3.59 -8.78
C HIS A 157 -14.37 2.62 -9.75
N ILE A 158 -14.63 1.31 -9.63
CA ILE A 158 -14.22 0.31 -10.61
C ILE A 158 -15.43 0.08 -11.52
N PRO A 159 -15.46 0.63 -12.75
CA PRO A 159 -16.61 0.48 -13.66
C PRO A 159 -16.99 -0.99 -13.92
N ASN A 160 -16.00 -1.88 -13.85
CA ASN A 160 -16.16 -3.31 -14.05
C ASN A 160 -16.71 -4.04 -12.80
N LEU A 161 -16.47 -3.53 -11.60
CA LEU A 161 -16.98 -4.13 -10.36
C LEU A 161 -18.40 -3.67 -10.06
N ASN A 162 -18.74 -2.42 -10.37
CA ASN A 162 -20.12 -1.93 -10.24
C ASN A 162 -21.09 -2.74 -11.11
N SER A 163 -20.65 -3.23 -12.26
CA SER A 163 -21.45 -4.09 -13.15
C SER A 163 -21.58 -5.53 -12.62
N ALA A 164 -20.54 -6.06 -11.95
CA ALA A 164 -20.59 -7.36 -11.30
C ALA A 164 -21.34 -7.34 -9.97
N ILE A 165 -21.36 -6.22 -9.24
CA ILE A 165 -22.16 -6.00 -8.03
C ILE A 165 -23.60 -5.67 -8.39
N ALA A 166 -23.87 -4.91 -9.45
CA ALA A 166 -25.23 -4.68 -9.94
C ALA A 166 -25.88 -5.98 -10.47
N ASN A 167 -25.09 -6.87 -11.08
CA ASN A 167 -25.53 -8.19 -11.55
C ASN A 167 -25.29 -9.33 -10.55
N GLY A 168 -24.62 -9.06 -9.41
CA GLY A 168 -24.22 -10.01 -8.37
C GLY A 168 -24.75 -9.67 -6.99
N ALA A 169 -25.49 -8.57 -6.85
CA ALA A 169 -26.53 -8.37 -5.84
C ALA A 169 -27.73 -9.32 -6.08
N VAL A 170 -27.49 -10.43 -6.76
CA VAL A 170 -28.41 -11.54 -6.96
C VAL A 170 -28.33 -12.39 -5.71
N ALA A 171 -29.38 -12.26 -4.89
CA ALA A 171 -29.85 -13.23 -3.93
C ALA A 171 -28.75 -13.89 -3.07
N HIS A 172 -28.68 -13.49 -1.79
CA HIS A 172 -28.39 -14.48 -0.75
C HIS A 172 -29.49 -15.54 -0.84
N SER A 173 -29.28 -16.56 -1.68
CA SER A 173 -30.10 -17.75 -1.63
C SER A 173 -29.94 -18.32 -0.22
N ALA A 174 -31.02 -18.77 0.40
CA ALA A 174 -31.00 -19.34 1.76
C ALA A 174 -30.20 -20.65 1.88
N GLY A 175 -29.34 -20.97 0.89
CA GLY A 175 -28.42 -22.09 0.88
C GLY A 175 -27.10 -21.77 1.57
N ILE A 176 -26.37 -22.82 1.92
CA ILE A 176 -25.05 -22.72 2.53
C ILE A 176 -24.05 -22.32 1.44
N ASP A 177 -23.33 -21.21 1.66
CA ASP A 177 -22.21 -20.79 0.80
C ASP A 177 -20.97 -21.65 1.09
N TYR A 178 -20.86 -22.79 0.40
CA TYR A 178 -19.73 -23.70 0.54
C TYR A 178 -18.41 -23.07 0.09
N GLU A 179 -18.43 -22.14 -0.86
CA GLU A 179 -17.22 -21.46 -1.34
C GLU A 179 -16.69 -20.49 -0.27
N GLY A 180 -17.55 -19.62 0.25
CA GLY A 180 -17.21 -18.72 1.36
C GLY A 180 -16.69 -19.48 2.59
N ILE A 181 -17.35 -20.59 2.96
CA ILE A 181 -16.88 -21.44 4.06
C ILE A 181 -15.50 -22.04 3.77
N ALA A 182 -15.23 -22.47 2.54
CA ALA A 182 -13.92 -22.98 2.16
C ALA A 182 -12.84 -21.89 2.25
N PHE A 183 -13.16 -20.65 1.85
CA PHE A 183 -12.28 -19.49 2.02
C PHE A 183 -12.02 -19.16 3.49
N ASP A 184 -13.04 -19.22 4.34
CA ASP A 184 -12.91 -18.95 5.78
C ASP A 184 -12.05 -20.02 6.47
N ILE A 185 -12.31 -21.30 6.20
CA ILE A 185 -11.50 -22.41 6.73
C ILE A 185 -10.05 -22.28 6.28
N THR A 186 -9.82 -22.01 4.99
CA THR A 186 -8.49 -21.77 4.44
C THR A 186 -7.79 -20.62 5.18
N SER A 187 -8.51 -19.53 5.39
CA SER A 187 -8.00 -18.35 6.07
C SER A 187 -7.63 -18.65 7.52
N ILE A 188 -8.44 -19.42 8.26
CA ILE A 188 -8.12 -19.79 9.65
C ILE A 188 -6.86 -20.66 9.71
N ILE A 189 -6.70 -21.61 8.77
CA ILE A 189 -5.56 -22.54 8.77
C ILE A 189 -4.27 -21.83 8.33
N PHE A 190 -4.32 -21.13 7.20
CA PHE A 190 -3.16 -20.59 6.49
C PHE A 190 -3.04 -19.06 6.55
N GLY A 191 -3.93 -18.39 7.28
CA GLY A 191 -3.98 -16.95 7.42
C GLY A 191 -4.41 -16.23 6.15
N PHE A 192 -4.26 -14.91 6.19
CA PHE A 192 -4.52 -14.04 5.04
C PHE A 192 -3.67 -14.40 3.81
N ALA A 193 -2.45 -14.92 3.99
CA ALA A 193 -1.62 -15.38 2.88
C ALA A 193 -2.27 -16.57 2.15
N GLY A 194 -2.79 -17.55 2.90
CA GLY A 194 -3.52 -18.67 2.33
C GLY A 194 -4.80 -18.25 1.63
N PHE A 195 -5.55 -17.33 2.22
CA PHE A 195 -6.72 -16.71 1.59
C PHE A 195 -6.38 -16.13 0.22
N VAL A 196 -5.37 -15.25 0.14
CA VAL A 196 -4.98 -14.59 -1.11
C VAL A 196 -4.52 -15.61 -2.16
N ILE A 197 -3.72 -16.61 -1.77
CA ILE A 197 -3.25 -17.65 -2.70
C ILE A 197 -4.43 -18.44 -3.26
N VAL A 198 -5.33 -18.92 -2.41
CA VAL A 198 -6.51 -19.67 -2.87
C VAL A 198 -7.44 -18.80 -3.70
N ALA A 199 -7.59 -17.51 -3.35
CA ALA A 199 -8.40 -16.57 -4.11
C ALA A 199 -7.85 -16.34 -5.53
N ILE A 200 -6.53 -16.20 -5.67
CA ILE A 200 -5.85 -16.09 -6.96
C ILE A 200 -6.06 -17.37 -7.78
N LEU A 201 -5.85 -18.54 -7.18
CA LEU A 201 -5.98 -19.83 -7.88
C LEU A 201 -7.43 -20.09 -8.30
N TYR A 202 -8.39 -19.78 -7.43
CA TYR A 202 -9.82 -19.87 -7.71
C TYR A 202 -10.22 -18.92 -8.86
N SER A 203 -9.77 -17.66 -8.81
CA SER A 203 -10.02 -16.69 -9.88
C SER A 203 -9.40 -17.14 -11.21
N ALA A 204 -8.18 -17.66 -11.19
CA ALA A 204 -7.51 -18.18 -12.38
C ALA A 204 -8.26 -19.40 -12.96
N ALA A 205 -8.73 -20.32 -12.12
CA ALA A 205 -9.50 -21.48 -12.55
C ALA A 205 -10.83 -21.06 -13.19
N ASN A 206 -11.55 -20.11 -12.59
CA ASN A 206 -12.78 -19.57 -13.16
C ASN A 206 -12.53 -18.88 -14.49
N PHE A 207 -11.48 -18.07 -14.60
CA PHE A 207 -11.10 -17.43 -15.84
C PHE A 207 -10.85 -18.46 -16.96
N ILE A 208 -10.08 -19.51 -16.68
CA ILE A 208 -9.81 -20.58 -17.64
C ILE A 208 -11.11 -21.30 -18.04
N ALA A 209 -11.96 -21.64 -17.06
CA ALA A 209 -13.23 -22.33 -17.32
C ALA A 209 -14.15 -21.51 -18.23
N ILE A 210 -14.28 -20.20 -17.99
CA ILE A 210 -15.10 -19.33 -18.85
C ILE A 210 -14.46 -19.17 -20.22
N ALA A 211 -13.14 -19.01 -20.31
CA ALA A 211 -12.44 -18.91 -21.60
C ALA A 211 -12.62 -20.17 -22.47
N LEU A 212 -12.68 -21.35 -21.85
CA LEU A 212 -12.91 -22.62 -22.55
C LEU A 212 -14.36 -22.83 -22.98
N THR A 213 -15.33 -22.33 -22.20
CA THR A 213 -16.77 -22.53 -22.45
C THR A 213 -17.39 -21.43 -23.29
N HIS A 214 -16.83 -20.21 -23.25
CA HIS A 214 -17.33 -19.02 -23.92
C HIS A 214 -16.19 -18.28 -24.66
N PRO A 215 -15.55 -18.89 -25.67
CA PRO A 215 -14.37 -18.34 -26.33
C PRO A 215 -14.63 -17.04 -27.11
N ALA A 216 -15.90 -16.72 -27.39
CA ALA A 216 -16.32 -15.49 -28.05
C ALA A 216 -16.92 -14.44 -27.09
N ALA A 217 -16.97 -14.72 -25.77
CA ALA A 217 -17.46 -13.74 -24.81
C ALA A 217 -16.51 -12.53 -24.77
N PRO A 218 -17.04 -11.29 -24.70
CA PRO A 218 -16.20 -10.12 -24.50
C PRO A 218 -15.41 -10.29 -23.19
N ILE A 219 -14.11 -9.95 -23.20
CA ILE A 219 -13.24 -10.05 -22.01
C ILE A 219 -13.84 -9.29 -20.80
N ALA A 220 -14.63 -8.24 -21.05
CA ALA A 220 -15.35 -7.49 -20.03
C ALA A 220 -16.45 -8.30 -19.30
N ALA A 221 -17.02 -9.35 -19.91
CA ALA A 221 -18.00 -10.24 -19.29
C ALA A 221 -17.38 -11.23 -18.28
N LEU A 222 -16.04 -11.28 -18.20
CA LEU A 222 -15.28 -12.12 -17.25
C LEU A 222 -15.07 -11.44 -15.88
N GLY A 223 -15.79 -10.34 -15.61
CA GLY A 223 -15.58 -9.42 -14.49
C GLY A 223 -16.03 -9.88 -13.10
N GLY A 224 -16.18 -11.19 -12.84
CA GLY A 224 -16.37 -11.73 -11.49
C GLY A 224 -15.07 -11.67 -10.69
N GLN A 225 -14.68 -10.48 -10.26
CA GLN A 225 -13.36 -10.21 -9.68
C GLN A 225 -13.38 -10.43 -8.16
N VAL A 226 -12.43 -11.22 -7.66
CA VAL A 226 -12.28 -11.45 -6.22
C VAL A 226 -11.65 -10.22 -5.56
N PRO A 227 -12.33 -9.58 -4.58
CA PRO A 227 -11.79 -8.50 -3.77
C PRO A 227 -10.39 -8.81 -3.19
N GLY A 228 -9.45 -7.89 -3.32
CA GLY A 228 -8.10 -8.02 -2.73
C GLY A 228 -7.06 -8.76 -3.58
N VAL A 229 -7.42 -9.22 -4.78
CA VAL A 229 -6.49 -9.84 -5.75
C VAL A 229 -6.01 -8.86 -6.83
N TYR A 230 -6.78 -7.80 -7.10
CA TYR A 230 -6.44 -6.79 -8.12
C TYR A 230 -5.71 -5.57 -7.50
N PRO A 231 -4.66 -5.04 -8.17
CA PRO A 231 -4.00 -3.81 -7.73
C PRO A 231 -4.95 -2.62 -7.84
N VAL A 232 -5.21 -1.93 -6.73
CA VAL A 232 -6.06 -0.73 -6.75
C VAL A 232 -5.22 0.49 -7.11
N ILE A 233 -5.54 1.13 -8.23
CA ILE A 233 -4.76 2.24 -8.79
C ILE A 233 -5.48 3.58 -8.56
N PRO A 234 -4.90 4.52 -7.79
CA PRO A 234 -5.44 5.86 -7.63
C PRO A 234 -5.63 6.57 -8.97
N GLY A 235 -6.80 7.16 -9.19
CA GLY A 235 -7.18 7.84 -10.43
C GLY A 235 -7.86 6.94 -11.47
N LEU A 236 -7.72 5.61 -11.36
CA LEU A 236 -8.45 4.65 -12.18
C LEU A 236 -9.58 3.99 -11.40
N ASP A 237 -9.26 3.41 -10.25
CA ASP A 237 -10.19 2.63 -9.43
C ASP A 237 -10.78 3.44 -8.27
N MET A 238 -10.18 4.59 -7.94
CA MET A 238 -10.61 5.45 -6.84
C MET A 238 -10.19 6.89 -7.08
N PRO A 239 -10.77 7.88 -6.37
CA PRO A 239 -10.34 9.27 -6.49
C PRO A 239 -8.84 9.42 -6.25
N LEU A 240 -8.13 10.05 -7.20
CA LEU A 240 -6.67 10.12 -7.24
C LEU A 240 -6.07 10.62 -5.91
N VAL A 241 -6.60 11.73 -5.39
CA VAL A 241 -6.10 12.35 -4.15
C VAL A 241 -6.32 11.41 -2.96
N ALA A 242 -7.52 10.83 -2.84
CA ALA A 242 -7.84 9.91 -1.76
C ALA A 242 -6.93 8.67 -1.80
N GLY A 243 -6.69 8.12 -3.00
CA GLY A 243 -5.81 6.96 -3.17
C GLY A 243 -4.34 7.25 -2.89
N ILE A 244 -3.84 8.43 -3.30
CA ILE A 244 -2.47 8.86 -2.93
C ILE A 244 -2.36 9.01 -1.41
N CYS A 245 -3.35 9.61 -0.75
CA CYS A 245 -3.37 9.73 0.71
C CYS A 245 -3.40 8.35 1.40
N ALA A 246 -4.25 7.44 0.93
CA ALA A 246 -4.35 6.08 1.48
C ALA A 246 -3.03 5.32 1.32
N LEU A 247 -2.42 5.36 0.14
CA LEU A 247 -1.13 4.74 -0.15
C LEU A 247 -0.02 5.35 0.72
N ALA A 248 0.01 6.67 0.87
CA ALA A 248 0.98 7.36 1.70
C ALA A 248 0.87 6.93 3.17
N ILE A 249 -0.34 6.90 3.74
CA ILE A 249 -0.57 6.46 5.12
C ILE A 249 -0.13 5.00 5.29
N LEU A 250 -0.54 4.12 4.37
CA LEU A 250 -0.20 2.71 4.39
C LEU A 250 1.32 2.51 4.40
N LEU A 251 2.03 3.09 3.43
CA LEU A 251 3.47 2.91 3.30
C LEU A 251 4.25 3.56 4.44
N ILE A 252 3.87 4.77 4.87
CA ILE A 252 4.55 5.44 5.97
C ILE A 252 4.46 4.59 7.23
N VAL A 253 3.27 4.09 7.58
CA VAL A 253 3.08 3.27 8.77
C VAL A 253 3.81 1.91 8.63
N HIS A 254 3.76 1.30 7.43
CA HIS A 254 4.45 0.05 7.12
C HIS A 254 5.98 0.16 7.36
N GLU A 255 6.61 1.10 6.69
CA GLU A 255 8.06 1.33 6.77
C GLU A 255 8.47 1.84 8.15
N PHE A 256 7.65 2.70 8.76
CA PHE A 256 7.87 3.17 10.11
C PHE A 256 7.93 2.00 11.10
N SER A 257 7.03 1.02 11.00
CA SER A 257 7.03 -0.16 11.86
C SER A 257 8.28 -1.03 11.68
N HIS A 258 8.79 -1.23 10.46
CA HIS A 258 10.09 -1.87 10.25
C HIS A 258 11.22 -1.13 10.99
N GLY A 259 11.23 0.20 10.88
CA GLY A 259 12.23 1.05 11.52
C GLY A 259 12.18 0.97 13.03
N VAL A 260 10.97 1.02 13.61
CA VAL A 260 10.77 0.91 15.06
C VAL A 260 11.26 -0.44 15.58
N LEU A 261 10.90 -1.54 14.91
CA LEU A 261 11.33 -2.88 15.34
C LEU A 261 12.84 -3.08 15.18
N ALA A 262 13.44 -2.52 14.12
CA ALA A 262 14.89 -2.53 13.95
C ALA A 262 15.59 -1.79 15.11
N ARG A 263 15.12 -0.58 15.46
CA ARG A 263 15.68 0.18 16.60
C ARG A 263 15.49 -0.55 17.93
N LYS A 264 14.35 -1.21 18.14
CA LYS A 264 14.11 -2.05 19.33
C LYS A 264 15.08 -3.23 19.39
N ALA A 265 15.40 -3.84 18.26
CA ALA A 265 16.43 -4.88 18.14
C ALA A 265 17.87 -4.32 18.17
N LYS A 266 18.06 -3.04 18.52
CA LYS A 266 19.34 -2.32 18.59
C LYS A 266 20.07 -2.21 17.25
N VAL A 267 19.37 -2.38 16.13
CA VAL A 267 19.90 -2.19 14.78
C VAL A 267 19.88 -0.70 14.41
N LYS A 268 20.96 -0.19 13.82
CA LYS A 268 21.05 1.17 13.31
C LYS A 268 20.21 1.35 12.05
N LEU A 269 19.62 2.54 11.91
CA LEU A 269 18.98 2.96 10.67
C LEU A 269 19.95 3.88 9.92
N LYS A 270 20.23 3.57 8.66
CA LYS A 270 21.10 4.36 7.78
C LYS A 270 20.37 5.58 7.25
N SER A 271 19.15 5.39 6.76
CA SER A 271 18.32 6.44 6.20
C SER A 271 16.83 6.07 6.23
N VAL A 272 15.97 7.08 6.07
CA VAL A 272 14.53 6.96 5.82
C VAL A 272 14.15 7.91 4.70
N GLY A 273 13.18 7.56 3.86
CA GLY A 273 12.86 8.42 2.73
C GLY A 273 11.74 7.92 1.83
N LEU A 274 11.74 8.46 0.60
CA LEU A 274 10.81 8.12 -0.45
C LEU A 274 11.53 7.47 -1.63
N LEU A 275 10.88 6.48 -2.23
CA LEU A 275 11.23 5.91 -3.51
C LEU A 275 10.40 6.63 -4.59
N LEU A 276 11.08 7.28 -5.52
CA LEU A 276 10.47 8.06 -6.59
C LEU A 276 10.66 7.37 -7.94
N VAL A 277 9.62 7.44 -8.77
CA VAL A 277 9.60 7.07 -10.19
C VAL A 277 9.40 8.36 -10.96
N GLY A 278 10.46 8.88 -11.53
CA GLY A 278 10.49 10.25 -12.04
C GLY A 278 10.15 11.26 -10.96
N VAL A 279 8.94 11.84 -11.00
CA VAL A 279 8.47 12.78 -9.97
C VAL A 279 7.37 12.21 -9.08
N ILE A 280 6.91 11.00 -9.38
CA ILE A 280 5.79 10.36 -8.69
C ILE A 280 6.34 9.54 -7.52
N PRO A 281 5.81 9.72 -6.30
CA PRO A 281 6.15 8.87 -5.18
C PRO A 281 5.55 7.47 -5.38
N MET A 282 6.43 6.48 -5.52
CA MET A 282 6.04 5.08 -5.64
C MET A 282 6.05 4.37 -4.29
N GLY A 283 6.95 4.79 -3.39
CA GLY A 283 7.20 4.10 -2.13
C GLY A 283 7.71 5.03 -1.03
N ALA A 284 7.62 4.56 0.21
CA ALA A 284 8.47 5.02 1.31
C ALA A 284 9.50 3.93 1.62
N PHE A 285 10.55 4.26 2.36
CA PHE A 285 11.49 3.26 2.87
C PHE A 285 12.10 3.65 4.21
N VAL A 286 12.43 2.63 5.00
CA VAL A 286 13.42 2.71 6.07
C VAL A 286 14.56 1.75 5.78
N GLU A 287 15.80 2.16 6.06
CA GLU A 287 16.99 1.36 5.75
C GLU A 287 17.70 0.92 7.06
N PRO A 288 17.34 -0.23 7.64
CA PRO A 288 18.13 -0.87 8.68
C PRO A 288 19.52 -1.30 8.19
N ASP A 289 20.51 -1.34 9.08
CA ASP A 289 21.81 -1.91 8.75
C ASP A 289 21.70 -3.43 8.58
N GLU A 290 21.66 -3.89 7.33
CA GLU A 290 21.55 -5.30 6.94
C GLU A 290 22.57 -6.20 7.67
N LYS A 291 23.82 -5.75 7.84
CA LYS A 291 24.86 -6.54 8.52
C LYS A 291 24.58 -6.69 10.01
N GLU A 292 23.89 -5.73 10.62
CA GLU A 292 23.43 -5.83 12.01
C GLU A 292 22.17 -6.72 12.09
N VAL A 293 21.24 -6.63 11.11
CA VAL A 293 20.05 -7.51 11.04
C VAL A 293 20.44 -8.98 10.90
N GLU A 294 21.39 -9.30 10.02
CA GLU A 294 21.86 -10.67 9.78
C GLU A 294 22.45 -11.34 11.04
N LYS A 295 23.01 -10.54 11.96
CA LYS A 295 23.57 -11.01 13.23
C LYS A 295 22.52 -11.25 14.31
N LEU A 296 21.30 -10.76 14.13
CA LEU A 296 20.21 -11.01 15.09
C LEU A 296 19.80 -12.48 15.06
N ASP A 297 19.18 -12.94 16.15
CA ASP A 297 18.53 -14.25 16.14
C ASP A 297 17.36 -14.27 15.14
N LYS A 298 17.03 -15.48 14.66
CA LYS A 298 15.99 -15.65 13.63
C LYS A 298 14.64 -15.05 14.04
N LEU A 299 14.27 -15.10 15.32
CA LEU A 299 12.98 -14.54 15.75
C LEU A 299 12.99 -13.01 15.67
N ALA A 300 14.06 -12.34 16.07
CA ALA A 300 14.18 -10.90 15.93
C ALA A 300 14.19 -10.46 14.46
N GLN A 301 14.90 -11.18 13.57
CA GLN A 301 14.84 -10.94 12.11
C GLN A 301 13.40 -11.05 11.60
N THR A 302 12.71 -12.15 11.94
CA THR A 302 11.32 -12.36 11.55
C THR A 302 10.41 -11.27 12.09
N LYS A 303 10.59 -10.79 13.34
CA LYS A 303 9.80 -9.69 13.89
C LYS A 303 10.01 -8.38 13.15
N ILE A 304 11.24 -8.08 12.73
CA ILE A 304 11.52 -6.90 11.90
C ILE A 304 10.79 -7.04 10.56
N PHE A 305 10.92 -8.18 9.87
CA PHE A 305 10.28 -8.39 8.56
C PHE A 305 8.76 -8.49 8.62
N ALA A 306 8.18 -8.94 9.73
CA ALA A 306 6.73 -8.99 9.90
C ALA A 306 6.13 -7.65 10.36
N ALA A 307 6.95 -6.66 10.76
CA ALA A 307 6.47 -5.43 11.37
C ALA A 307 5.55 -4.61 10.44
N GLY A 308 5.94 -4.42 9.18
CA GLY A 308 5.18 -3.63 8.22
C GLY A 308 3.80 -4.22 7.92
N ILE A 309 3.72 -5.52 7.60
CA ILE A 309 2.43 -6.17 7.34
C ILE A 309 1.53 -6.17 8.58
N SER A 310 2.11 -6.35 9.76
CA SER A 310 1.37 -6.25 11.03
C SER A 310 0.78 -4.86 11.23
N ALA A 311 1.50 -3.81 10.82
CA ALA A 311 1.04 -2.43 10.91
C ALA A 311 -0.15 -2.19 9.99
N ASN A 312 -0.09 -2.76 8.78
CA ASN A 312 -1.19 -2.69 7.82
C ASN A 312 -2.43 -3.42 8.34
N PHE A 313 -2.31 -4.56 9.02
CA PHE A 313 -3.45 -5.20 9.67
C PHE A 313 -4.08 -4.31 10.75
N ILE A 314 -3.28 -3.58 11.53
CA ILE A 314 -3.82 -2.60 12.49
C ILE A 314 -4.57 -1.49 11.75
N LEU A 315 -4.00 -0.98 10.65
CA LEU A 315 -4.68 0.03 9.83
C LEU A 315 -6.01 -0.48 9.27
N ILE A 316 -6.08 -1.73 8.81
CA ILE A 316 -7.33 -2.36 8.37
C ILE A 316 -8.37 -2.27 9.48
N VAL A 317 -8.04 -2.72 10.70
CA VAL A 317 -8.99 -2.70 11.82
C VAL A 317 -9.41 -1.27 12.18
N VAL A 318 -8.47 -0.34 12.25
CA VAL A 318 -8.75 1.06 12.61
C VAL A 318 -9.62 1.75 11.56
N PHE A 319 -9.25 1.67 10.28
CA PHE A 319 -10.01 2.32 9.21
C PHE A 319 -11.35 1.62 8.95
N PHE A 320 -11.44 0.31 9.15
CA PHE A 320 -12.72 -0.40 9.09
C PHE A 320 -13.67 0.04 10.21
N ALA A 321 -13.18 0.18 11.45
CA ALA A 321 -14.00 0.70 12.54
C ALA A 321 -14.44 2.15 12.29
N LEU A 322 -13.56 3.00 11.76
CA LEU A 322 -13.90 4.37 11.33
C LEU A 322 -14.95 4.36 10.22
N MET A 323 -14.82 3.47 9.24
CA MET A 323 -15.80 3.30 8.16
C MET A 323 -17.18 2.96 8.75
N LEU A 324 -17.28 1.91 9.59
CA LEU A 324 -18.55 1.54 10.23
C LEU A 324 -19.14 2.70 11.04
N PHE A 325 -18.32 3.40 11.81
CA PHE A 325 -18.74 4.56 12.57
C PHE A 325 -19.33 5.63 11.63
N THR A 326 -18.63 5.99 10.56
CA THR A 326 -19.11 7.01 9.60
C THR A 326 -20.36 6.57 8.85
N ILE A 327 -20.48 5.29 8.46
CA ILE A 327 -21.65 4.74 7.77
C ILE A 327 -22.94 4.98 8.58
N VAL A 328 -22.90 4.82 9.91
CA VAL A 328 -24.06 5.06 10.78
C VAL A 328 -24.56 6.51 10.69
N PHE A 329 -23.68 7.48 10.46
CA PHE A 329 -24.05 8.90 10.30
C PHE A 329 -24.35 9.30 8.86
N LEU A 330 -23.75 8.63 7.88
CA LEU A 330 -23.97 8.90 6.46
C LEU A 330 -25.25 8.28 5.93
N LEU A 331 -25.64 7.07 6.39
CA LEU A 331 -26.83 6.38 5.90
C LEU A 331 -28.12 7.21 6.00
N PRO A 332 -28.40 7.95 7.09
CA PRO A 332 -29.58 8.82 7.17
C PRO A 332 -29.52 10.06 6.26
N LEU A 333 -28.31 10.48 5.83
CA LEU A 333 -28.10 11.64 4.97
C LEU A 333 -28.12 11.27 3.48
N ILE A 334 -27.97 9.99 3.17
CA ILE A 334 -28.33 9.43 1.87
C ILE A 334 -29.86 9.34 1.88
N GLU A 335 -30.52 10.49 1.74
CA GLU A 335 -31.92 10.50 1.37
C GLU A 335 -32.03 9.69 0.10
N VAL A 336 -32.71 8.55 0.19
CA VAL A 336 -33.25 7.86 -0.97
C VAL A 336 -34.12 8.91 -1.63
N ASN A 337 -33.59 9.53 -2.69
CA ASN A 337 -34.39 10.41 -3.52
C ASN A 337 -35.54 9.52 -4.01
N GLU A 338 -36.70 9.57 -3.34
CA GLU A 338 -37.98 9.07 -3.82
C GLU A 338 -38.43 9.92 -5.01
N GLY A 339 -37.51 10.21 -5.93
CA GLY A 339 -37.78 10.82 -7.20
C GLY A 339 -38.43 9.77 -8.08
N VAL A 340 -39.59 10.11 -8.62
CA VAL A 340 -40.25 9.35 -9.68
C VAL A 340 -39.34 9.36 -10.90
N TYR A 341 -38.78 8.20 -11.26
CA TYR A 341 -38.12 8.01 -12.55
C TYR A 341 -39.19 7.78 -13.62
N VAL A 342 -39.44 8.78 -14.46
CA VAL A 342 -40.31 8.63 -15.64
C VAL A 342 -39.52 7.88 -16.72
N THR A 343 -39.85 6.60 -16.92
CA THR A 343 -39.18 5.72 -17.89
C THR A 343 -39.70 5.87 -19.32
N SER A 344 -40.89 6.44 -19.51
CA SER A 344 -41.37 6.95 -20.79
C SER A 344 -42.58 7.88 -20.62
N THR A 345 -42.77 8.80 -21.56
CA THR A 345 -44.02 9.56 -21.75
C THR A 345 -44.71 9.05 -23.01
N VAL A 346 -46.04 8.90 -22.94
CA VAL A 346 -46.90 8.40 -24.04
C VAL A 346 -46.96 9.39 -25.19
#